data_AF-A0A6N6JFZ8-F1
#
_entry.id   AF-A0A6N6JFZ8-F1
#
_cell.length_a   1.000
_cell.length_b   1.000
_cell.length_c   1.000
_cell.angle_alpha   90.00
_cell.angle_beta   90.00
_cell.angle_gamma   90.00
#
_symmetry.space_group_name_H-M   'P 1'
#
loop_
_entity.id
_entity.type
_entity.pdbx_description
1 polymer ?
#
loop_
_entity_poly.entity_id
_entity_poly.type
_entity_poly.pdbx_seq_one_letter_code
_entity_poly.pdbx_strand_id
1 'polypeptide(L)'
;MAIYAAVDTIDHAGLLRVEAPLGSADDILRVHPRSHLDAIEQAIPSSGSVALDADTHVSPGSLRAALRGVGAMTKAIDMVLDEEVQNAFAAVRPPGHHAETSTPMGFCLFGNIAIGAKYALDVHGLKRVALVDFDVHHGNGTQDLLWNEPRVLFASSHQMPLYPGSGYANETGASDNVLNVPLDAGADGRAFRQAYERTIFPALEDFAPELILISAGFDAHARDPLANLMLTEADFAWVTEKLCDIADTHAKGRIVSTLEGGYDLDALAASTKAHLEVLLERGAT
;
A
#
# COMPACT_ATOMS: atom_id res chain seq x y z
N MET A 1 8.10 -8.96 -13.81
CA MET A 1 7.81 -9.27 -15.23
C MET A 1 6.36 -8.94 -15.56
N ALA A 2 5.36 -9.46 -14.82
CA ALA A 2 3.93 -9.15 -15.05
C ALA A 2 3.59 -7.64 -14.95
N ILE A 3 4.02 -6.94 -13.90
CA ILE A 3 3.77 -5.50 -13.72
C ILE A 3 4.39 -4.67 -14.85
N TYR A 4 5.67 -4.90 -15.18
CA TYR A 4 6.29 -4.18 -16.29
C TYR A 4 5.59 -4.47 -17.63
N ALA A 5 5.18 -5.71 -17.87
CA ALA A 5 4.40 -6.04 -19.06
C ALA A 5 3.05 -5.32 -19.08
N ALA A 6 2.35 -5.21 -17.94
CA ALA A 6 1.12 -4.44 -17.84
C ALA A 6 1.37 -2.96 -18.16
N VAL A 7 2.34 -2.34 -17.50
CA VAL A 7 2.74 -0.94 -17.68
C VAL A 7 3.20 -0.65 -19.11
N ASP A 8 3.88 -1.60 -19.77
CA ASP A 8 4.33 -1.47 -21.16
C ASP A 8 3.17 -1.51 -22.18
N THR A 9 2.00 -2.05 -21.81
CA THR A 9 0.80 -1.99 -22.66
C THR A 9 0.00 -0.70 -22.51
N ILE A 10 0.35 0.14 -21.53
CA ILE A 10 -0.29 1.43 -21.30
C ILE A 10 0.38 2.45 -22.22
N ASP A 11 -0.15 2.60 -23.44
CA ASP A 11 0.32 3.55 -24.43
C ASP A 11 -0.31 4.93 -24.19
N HIS A 12 0.07 5.57 -23.09
CA HIS A 12 -0.35 6.94 -22.79
C HIS A 12 0.86 7.87 -22.72
N ALA A 13 0.80 8.96 -23.51
CA ALA A 13 1.84 9.98 -23.63
C ALA A 13 2.16 10.74 -22.32
N GLY A 14 1.47 10.44 -21.21
CA GLY A 14 1.63 11.07 -19.89
C GLY A 14 2.32 10.20 -18.83
N LEU A 15 2.66 8.94 -19.11
CA LEU A 15 3.30 8.08 -18.11
C LEU A 15 4.78 8.43 -17.92
N LEU A 16 5.10 9.10 -16.82
CA LEU A 16 6.48 9.35 -16.40
C LEU A 16 7.04 8.15 -15.63
N ARG A 17 8.16 7.59 -16.10
CA ARG A 17 8.88 6.51 -15.40
C ARG A 17 10.10 7.07 -14.67
N VAL A 18 10.16 6.84 -13.36
CA VAL A 18 11.26 7.30 -12.50
C VAL A 18 11.92 6.10 -11.85
N GLU A 19 13.24 6.04 -11.89
CA GLU A 19 13.98 5.05 -11.11
C GLU A 19 13.93 5.44 -9.62
N ALA A 20 13.32 4.60 -8.80
CA ALA A 20 13.25 4.81 -7.36
C ALA A 20 14.67 4.93 -6.77
N PRO A 21 15.00 5.95 -5.96
CA PRO A 21 16.27 6.02 -5.25
C PRO A 21 16.39 4.90 -4.19
N LEU A 22 17.55 4.77 -3.55
CA LEU A 22 17.64 3.97 -2.34
C LEU A 22 17.08 4.80 -1.18
N GLY A 23 16.16 4.22 -0.42
CA GLY A 23 15.67 4.79 0.82
C GLY A 23 16.78 4.89 1.86
N SER A 24 16.69 5.90 2.73
CA SER A 24 17.68 6.11 3.77
C SER A 24 17.35 5.31 5.03
N ALA A 25 18.38 5.05 5.85
CA ALA A 25 18.16 4.49 7.18
C ALA A 25 17.27 5.40 8.05
N ASP A 26 17.38 6.72 7.89
CA ASP A 26 16.55 7.68 8.63
C ASP A 26 15.07 7.52 8.27
N ASP A 27 14.74 7.23 7.01
CA ASP A 27 13.35 6.99 6.57
C ASP A 27 12.78 5.72 7.22
N ILE A 28 13.55 4.64 7.25
CA ILE A 28 13.16 3.40 7.93
C ILE A 28 12.97 3.65 9.43
N LEU A 29 13.86 4.42 10.05
CA LEU A 29 13.82 4.73 11.47
C LEU A 29 12.62 5.58 11.91
N ARG A 30 11.84 6.13 10.98
CA ARG A 30 10.61 6.87 11.33
C ARG A 30 9.51 5.97 11.86
N VAL A 31 9.54 4.67 11.52
CA VAL A 31 8.53 3.69 11.95
C VAL A 31 9.15 2.46 12.60
N HIS A 32 10.33 2.02 12.15
CA HIS A 32 11.02 0.87 12.73
C HIS A 32 12.12 1.29 13.69
N PRO A 33 12.38 0.56 14.78
CA PRO A 33 13.54 0.78 15.62
C PRO A 33 14.82 0.36 14.89
N ARG A 34 15.97 0.91 15.32
CA ARG A 34 17.29 0.55 14.80
C ARG A 34 17.54 -0.96 14.83
N SER A 35 17.08 -1.64 15.88
CA SER A 35 17.22 -3.09 16.02
C SER A 35 16.56 -3.89 14.89
N HIS A 36 15.44 -3.42 14.34
CA HIS A 36 14.77 -4.08 13.22
C HIS A 36 15.61 -3.95 11.94
N LEU A 37 16.09 -2.74 11.64
CA LEU A 37 16.97 -2.52 10.48
C LEU A 37 18.24 -3.37 10.60
N ASP A 38 18.92 -3.32 11.75
CA ASP A 38 20.15 -4.09 11.98
C ASP A 38 19.91 -5.60 11.84
N ALA A 39 18.76 -6.11 12.30
CA ALA A 39 18.40 -7.51 12.16
C ALA A 39 18.21 -7.92 10.69
N ILE A 40 17.54 -7.10 9.88
CA ILE A 40 17.39 -7.34 8.43
C ILE A 40 18.75 -7.31 7.73
N GLU A 41 19.59 -6.32 8.01
CA GLU A 41 20.93 -6.20 7.40
C GLU A 41 21.81 -7.42 7.72
N GLN A 42 21.77 -7.90 8.96
CA GLN A 42 22.54 -9.07 9.40
C GLN A 42 22.01 -10.38 8.82
N ALA A 43 20.72 -10.46 8.50
CA ALA A 43 20.10 -11.67 7.97
C ALA A 43 20.37 -11.88 6.46
N ILE A 44 20.84 -10.87 5.73
CA ILE A 44 21.11 -10.99 4.29
C ILE A 44 22.26 -11.97 4.05
N PRO A 45 22.02 -13.10 3.37
CA PRO A 45 23.08 -14.05 3.09
C PRO A 45 23.96 -13.58 1.93
N SER A 46 25.21 -14.03 1.90
CA SER A 46 26.10 -13.80 0.75
C SER A 46 25.74 -14.64 -0.48
N SER A 47 25.01 -15.74 -0.30
CA SER A 47 24.48 -16.61 -1.36
C SER A 47 23.28 -17.43 -0.87
N GLY A 48 22.44 -17.90 -1.79
CA GLY A 48 21.24 -18.68 -1.46
C GLY A 48 20.11 -17.84 -0.85
N SER A 49 19.29 -18.47 -0.01
CA SER A 49 18.17 -17.83 0.69
C SER A 49 18.14 -18.21 2.17
N VAL A 50 17.74 -17.27 3.01
CA VAL A 50 17.50 -17.46 4.45
C VAL A 50 16.03 -17.13 4.73
N ALA A 51 15.37 -17.99 5.51
CA ALA A 51 14.02 -17.73 6.01
C ALA A 51 14.12 -16.87 7.28
N LEU A 52 13.38 -15.75 7.31
CA LEU A 52 13.21 -14.92 8.51
C LEU A 52 12.08 -15.47 9.39
N ASP A 53 11.03 -16.00 8.76
CA ASP A 53 9.94 -16.75 9.38
C ASP A 53 9.46 -17.87 8.43
N ALA A 54 8.18 -18.29 8.53
CA ALA A 54 7.63 -19.36 7.70
C ALA A 54 7.46 -18.99 6.21
N ASP A 55 7.29 -17.70 5.88
CA ASP A 55 6.91 -17.25 4.54
C ASP A 55 7.83 -16.15 3.97
N THR A 56 8.54 -15.43 4.84
CA THR A 56 9.39 -14.29 4.54
C THR A 56 10.83 -14.73 4.39
N HIS A 57 11.34 -14.63 3.16
CA HIS A 57 12.67 -15.08 2.79
C HIS A 57 13.50 -13.95 2.23
N VAL A 58 14.80 -13.96 2.54
CA VAL A 58 15.79 -13.03 2.02
C VAL A 58 16.90 -13.75 1.26
N SER A 59 17.48 -13.04 0.30
CA SER A 59 18.58 -13.45 -0.57
C SER A 59 19.55 -12.25 -0.74
N PRO A 60 20.72 -12.40 -1.37
CA PRO A 60 21.74 -11.35 -1.43
C PRO A 60 21.25 -9.98 -1.95
N GLY A 61 20.25 -9.96 -2.84
CA GLY A 61 19.69 -8.73 -3.40
C GLY A 61 18.53 -8.12 -2.60
N SER A 62 18.06 -8.77 -1.54
CA SER A 62 16.77 -8.45 -0.90
C SER A 62 16.80 -7.11 -0.17
N LEU A 63 17.88 -6.79 0.55
CA LEU A 63 18.02 -5.49 1.20
C LEU A 63 18.01 -4.35 0.18
N ARG A 64 18.77 -4.48 -0.91
CA ARG A 64 18.77 -3.44 -1.97
C ARG A 64 17.38 -3.26 -2.59
N ALA A 65 16.64 -4.36 -2.81
CA ALA A 65 15.27 -4.29 -3.31
C ALA A 65 14.33 -3.60 -2.32
N ALA A 66 14.41 -3.94 -1.03
CA ALA A 66 13.60 -3.31 0.01
C ALA A 66 13.93 -1.81 0.17
N LEU A 67 15.21 -1.43 0.11
CA LEU A 67 15.62 -0.02 0.10
C LEU A 67 15.07 0.74 -1.12
N ARG A 68 14.97 0.10 -2.29
CA ARG A 68 14.28 0.71 -3.44
C ARG A 68 12.77 0.89 -3.18
N GLY A 69 12.13 -0.03 -2.44
CA GLY A 69 10.75 0.12 -1.98
C GLY A 69 10.55 1.37 -1.13
N VAL A 70 11.38 1.53 -0.09
CA VAL A 70 11.41 2.71 0.77
C VAL A 70 11.65 4.00 -0.03
N GLY A 71 12.67 4.00 -0.89
CA GLY A 71 13.02 5.17 -1.69
C GLY A 71 11.98 5.52 -2.76
N ALA A 72 11.24 4.55 -3.28
CA ALA A 72 10.14 4.80 -4.20
C ALA A 72 9.04 5.61 -3.51
N MET A 73 8.68 5.25 -2.27
CA MET A 73 7.65 5.95 -1.51
C MET A 73 8.05 7.39 -1.21
N THR A 74 9.26 7.63 -0.71
CA THR A 74 9.70 9.00 -0.40
C THR A 74 9.80 9.85 -1.67
N LYS A 75 10.37 9.32 -2.77
CA LYS A 75 10.44 10.05 -4.03
C LYS A 75 9.07 10.32 -4.66
N ALA A 76 8.14 9.37 -4.60
CA ALA A 76 6.79 9.56 -5.12
C ALA A 76 6.04 10.66 -4.35
N ILE A 77 6.18 10.67 -3.02
CA ILE A 77 5.60 11.70 -2.16
C ILE A 77 6.22 13.07 -2.44
N ASP A 78 7.54 13.17 -2.57
CA ASP A 78 8.22 14.41 -2.96
C ASP A 78 7.63 14.96 -4.27
N MET A 79 7.59 14.12 -5.31
CA MET A 79 7.11 14.55 -6.62
C MET A 79 5.64 15.00 -6.61
N VAL A 80 4.79 14.36 -5.82
CA VAL A 80 3.37 14.71 -5.68
C VAL A 80 3.18 16.01 -4.86
N LEU A 81 3.96 16.20 -3.79
CA LEU A 81 3.85 17.37 -2.93
C LEU A 81 4.55 18.61 -3.49
N ASP A 82 5.60 18.42 -4.30
CA ASP A 82 6.28 19.47 -5.05
C ASP A 82 5.56 19.82 -6.37
N GLU A 83 4.40 19.22 -6.62
CA GLU A 83 3.56 19.45 -7.80
C GLU A 83 4.29 19.11 -9.14
N GLU A 84 5.29 18.21 -9.11
CA GLU A 84 5.94 17.67 -10.31
C GLU A 84 5.02 16.70 -11.07
N VAL A 85 4.20 15.96 -10.33
CA VAL A 85 3.16 15.05 -10.85
C VAL A 85 1.92 15.13 -9.96
N GLN A 86 0.75 14.85 -10.52
CA GLN A 86 -0.51 14.88 -9.77
C GLN A 86 -0.66 13.68 -8.81
N ASN A 87 -0.23 12.50 -9.27
CA ASN A 87 -0.27 11.25 -8.52
C ASN A 87 0.88 10.33 -8.93
N ALA A 88 1.13 9.27 -8.16
CA ALA A 88 2.21 8.32 -8.45
C ALA A 88 1.87 6.89 -8.01
N PHE A 89 2.43 5.90 -8.71
CA PHE A 89 2.40 4.49 -8.34
C PHE A 89 3.81 3.91 -8.18
N ALA A 90 4.11 3.40 -6.99
CA ALA A 90 5.35 2.70 -6.68
C ALA A 90 5.21 1.21 -7.01
N ALA A 91 5.69 0.82 -8.20
CA ALA A 91 5.75 -0.58 -8.64
C ALA A 91 6.91 -1.34 -7.95
N VAL A 92 6.80 -1.59 -6.64
CA VAL A 92 7.88 -2.10 -5.80
C VAL A 92 7.67 -3.56 -5.40
N ARG A 93 8.78 -4.24 -5.09
CA ARG A 93 8.81 -5.56 -4.44
C ARG A 93 10.15 -5.70 -3.71
N PRO A 94 10.21 -6.16 -2.44
CA PRO A 94 9.13 -6.76 -1.63
C PRO A 94 8.01 -5.78 -1.20
N PRO A 95 6.81 -6.31 -0.86
CA PRO A 95 5.72 -5.53 -0.26
C PRO A 95 6.08 -5.02 1.15
N GLY A 96 5.18 -4.28 1.79
CA GLY A 96 5.42 -3.64 3.08
C GLY A 96 4.33 -3.76 4.15
N HIS A 97 3.05 -3.91 3.79
CA HIS A 97 1.95 -3.69 4.74
C HIS A 97 1.86 -4.69 5.93
N HIS A 98 2.59 -5.81 5.88
CA HIS A 98 2.68 -6.78 6.98
C HIS A 98 3.88 -6.57 7.91
N ALA A 99 4.86 -5.74 7.56
CA ALA A 99 6.03 -5.52 8.40
C ALA A 99 5.66 -4.71 9.66
N GLU A 100 5.59 -5.37 10.80
CA GLU A 100 5.32 -4.74 12.10
C GLU A 100 6.56 -3.99 12.62
N THR A 101 6.42 -3.32 13.76
CA THR A 101 7.48 -2.53 14.41
C THR A 101 8.81 -3.25 14.44
N SER A 102 8.84 -4.52 14.88
CA SER A 102 10.08 -5.32 15.00
C SER A 102 9.98 -6.71 14.38
N THR A 103 8.97 -6.96 13.55
CA THR A 103 8.71 -8.30 12.97
C THR A 103 8.57 -8.18 11.46
N PRO A 104 9.53 -8.69 10.66
CA PRO A 104 9.31 -8.91 9.24
C PRO A 104 8.46 -10.18 9.06
N MET A 105 7.37 -10.08 8.30
CA MET A 105 6.44 -11.18 8.07
C MET A 105 5.61 -10.94 6.81
N GLY A 106 4.90 -11.96 6.32
CA GLY A 106 4.01 -11.82 5.16
C GLY A 106 4.75 -11.28 3.93
N PHE A 107 5.96 -11.77 3.70
CA PHE A 107 6.88 -11.32 2.63
C PHE A 107 7.45 -9.89 2.79
N CYS A 108 7.06 -9.16 3.84
CA CYS A 108 7.39 -7.74 4.03
C CYS A 108 8.61 -7.56 4.92
N LEU A 109 9.54 -6.68 4.51
CA LEU A 109 10.75 -6.39 5.30
C LEU A 109 10.67 -5.03 6.02
N PHE A 110 10.08 -4.03 5.38
CA PHE A 110 9.86 -2.69 5.94
C PHE A 110 8.46 -2.23 5.56
N GLY A 111 7.80 -1.48 6.45
CA GLY A 111 6.47 -0.91 6.23
C GLY A 111 6.51 0.24 5.23
N ASN A 112 6.64 -0.06 3.93
CA ASN A 112 6.83 0.93 2.86
C ASN A 112 5.82 2.09 2.96
N ILE A 113 4.52 1.77 3.04
CA ILE A 113 3.47 2.78 3.08
C ILE A 113 3.43 3.56 4.41
N ALA A 114 3.74 2.91 5.53
CA ALA A 114 3.84 3.55 6.84
C ALA A 114 5.04 4.51 6.91
N ILE A 115 6.18 4.13 6.31
CA ILE A 115 7.32 5.03 6.12
C ILE A 115 6.89 6.24 5.27
N GLY A 116 6.17 6.01 4.16
CA GLY A 116 5.61 7.07 3.34
C GLY A 116 4.72 8.03 4.13
N ALA A 117 3.80 7.52 4.95
CA ALA A 117 2.93 8.33 5.79
C ALA A 117 3.72 9.19 6.77
N LYS A 118 4.67 8.61 7.52
CA LYS A 118 5.51 9.36 8.45
C LYS A 118 6.41 10.35 7.73
N TYR A 119 6.90 10.02 6.54
CA TYR A 119 7.68 10.94 5.72
C TYR A 119 6.85 12.17 5.33
N ALA A 120 5.63 11.99 4.82
CA ALA A 120 4.72 13.09 4.48
C ALA A 120 4.38 13.96 5.70
N LEU A 121 4.15 13.34 6.87
CA LEU A 121 3.82 14.04 8.10
C LEU A 121 5.01 14.82 8.70
N ASP A 122 6.17 14.19 8.77
CA ASP A 122 7.29 14.70 9.56
C ASP A 122 8.30 15.51 8.72
N VAL A 123 8.39 15.25 7.41
CA VAL A 123 9.25 16.00 6.47
C VAL A 123 8.48 17.11 5.77
N HIS A 124 7.31 16.78 5.20
CA HIS A 124 6.48 17.73 4.47
C HIS A 124 5.45 18.45 5.35
N GLY A 125 5.34 18.06 6.62
CA GLY A 125 4.56 18.78 7.61
C GLY A 125 3.05 18.64 7.47
N LEU A 126 2.55 17.69 6.68
CA LEU A 126 1.13 17.38 6.57
C LEU A 126 0.55 17.07 7.97
N LYS A 127 -0.75 17.34 8.12
CA LYS A 127 -1.49 17.16 9.37
C LYS A 127 -2.47 15.99 9.29
N ARG A 128 -2.90 15.61 8.08
CA ARG A 128 -3.85 14.52 7.85
C ARG A 128 -3.46 13.70 6.63
N VAL A 129 -3.02 12.47 6.84
CA VAL A 129 -2.67 11.52 5.76
C VAL A 129 -3.58 10.29 5.90
N ALA A 130 -4.35 9.99 4.86
CA ALA A 130 -5.16 8.79 4.84
C ALA A 130 -4.40 7.65 4.15
N LEU A 131 -4.48 6.44 4.69
CA LEU A 131 -4.00 5.21 4.10
C LEU A 131 -5.21 4.31 3.83
N VAL A 132 -5.37 3.88 2.58
CA VAL A 132 -6.41 2.95 2.18
C VAL A 132 -5.76 1.66 1.70
N ASP A 133 -6.07 0.56 2.37
CA ASP A 133 -5.53 -0.76 2.06
C ASP A 133 -6.65 -1.67 1.53
N PHE A 134 -6.53 -2.04 0.25
CA PHE A 134 -7.43 -2.99 -0.40
C PHE A 134 -6.72 -4.30 -0.79
N ASP A 135 -5.49 -4.52 -0.31
CA ASP A 135 -4.93 -5.87 -0.28
C ASP A 135 -5.88 -6.81 0.47
N VAL A 136 -6.01 -8.05 0.00
CA VAL A 136 -6.97 -8.98 0.58
C VAL A 136 -6.62 -9.37 2.02
N HIS A 137 -5.36 -9.23 2.40
CA HIS A 137 -4.89 -9.50 3.74
C HIS A 137 -4.91 -8.22 4.58
N HIS A 138 -5.21 -8.36 5.86
CA HIS A 138 -5.13 -7.22 6.77
C HIS A 138 -3.68 -6.70 6.84
N GLY A 139 -3.48 -5.41 6.56
CA GLY A 139 -2.21 -4.71 6.70
C GLY A 139 -1.80 -4.49 8.16
N ASN A 140 -1.60 -5.58 8.91
CA ASN A 140 -1.28 -5.58 10.35
C ASN A 140 -0.02 -4.79 10.69
N GLY A 141 0.98 -4.79 9.79
CA GLY A 141 2.19 -4.00 9.97
C GLY A 141 1.91 -2.51 9.91
N THR A 142 1.12 -2.07 8.93
CA THR A 142 0.69 -0.66 8.83
C THR A 142 -0.13 -0.25 10.07
N GLN A 143 -1.05 -1.10 10.52
CA GLN A 143 -1.82 -0.88 11.75
C GLN A 143 -0.91 -0.74 12.98
N ASP A 144 0.04 -1.66 13.18
CA ASP A 144 0.95 -1.67 14.32
C ASP A 144 1.85 -0.42 14.33
N LEU A 145 2.49 -0.12 13.20
CA LEU A 145 3.42 1.01 13.04
C LEU A 145 2.74 2.37 13.26
N LEU A 146 1.46 2.49 12.91
CA LEU A 146 0.71 3.75 12.97
C LEU A 146 -0.34 3.77 14.10
N TRP A 147 -0.36 2.76 14.98
CA TRP A 147 -1.36 2.61 16.04
C TRP A 147 -1.55 3.87 16.90
N ASN A 148 -0.45 4.59 17.17
CA ASN A 148 -0.42 5.79 18.01
C ASN A 148 -0.28 7.11 17.22
N GLU A 149 -0.56 7.13 15.92
CA GLU A 149 -0.42 8.32 15.07
C GLU A 149 -1.79 8.95 14.76
N PRO A 150 -2.27 9.93 15.55
CA PRO A 150 -3.59 10.53 15.39
C PRO A 150 -3.73 11.41 14.12
N ARG A 151 -2.61 11.71 13.44
CA ARG A 151 -2.59 12.45 12.17
C ARG A 151 -2.86 11.54 10.96
N VAL A 152 -3.04 10.25 11.20
CA VAL A 152 -3.34 9.25 10.18
C VAL A 152 -4.79 8.77 10.31
N LEU A 153 -5.40 8.41 9.19
CA LEU A 153 -6.51 7.46 9.16
C LEU A 153 -6.06 6.25 8.34
N PHE A 154 -5.96 5.08 8.96
CA PHE A 154 -5.70 3.81 8.29
C PHE A 154 -7.01 3.04 8.11
N ALA A 155 -7.45 2.86 6.88
CA ALA A 155 -8.64 2.10 6.54
C ALA A 155 -8.26 0.86 5.72
N SER A 156 -8.57 -0.33 6.24
CA SER A 156 -8.27 -1.60 5.56
C SER A 156 -9.56 -2.39 5.33
N SER A 157 -9.79 -2.80 4.08
CA SER A 157 -10.75 -3.84 3.75
C SER A 157 -9.99 -5.12 3.44
N HIS A 158 -10.33 -6.22 4.10
CA HIS A 158 -9.59 -7.47 3.95
C HIS A 158 -10.52 -8.66 4.18
N GLN A 159 -10.17 -9.82 3.65
CA GLN A 159 -10.91 -11.04 3.93
C GLN A 159 -10.71 -11.44 5.39
N MET A 160 -11.79 -11.79 6.08
CA MET A 160 -11.73 -12.34 7.43
C MET A 160 -12.74 -13.49 7.61
N PRO A 161 -12.34 -14.62 8.21
CA PRO A 161 -10.99 -14.98 8.63
C PRO A 161 -10.06 -15.29 7.43
N LEU A 162 -8.80 -14.84 7.51
CA LEU A 162 -7.68 -15.17 6.63
C LEU A 162 -6.37 -14.87 7.38
N TYR A 163 -5.21 -15.23 6.82
CA TYR A 163 -3.93 -14.65 7.24
C TYR A 163 -4.03 -13.12 7.25
N PRO A 164 -3.45 -12.41 8.24
CA PRO A 164 -2.65 -12.89 9.37
C PRO A 164 -3.46 -13.28 10.62
N GLY A 165 -4.80 -13.21 10.57
CA GLY A 165 -5.68 -13.52 11.70
C GLY A 165 -5.98 -12.33 12.64
N SER A 166 -5.66 -11.12 12.22
CA SER A 166 -5.98 -9.83 12.88
C SER A 166 -6.90 -8.97 11.98
N GLY A 167 -7.15 -7.71 12.35
CA GLY A 167 -8.00 -6.80 11.58
C GLY A 167 -9.47 -6.84 12.02
N TYR A 168 -9.74 -7.18 13.27
CA TYR A 168 -11.11 -7.17 13.78
C TYR A 168 -11.65 -5.73 13.79
N ALA A 169 -12.94 -5.57 13.50
CA ALA A 169 -13.59 -4.25 13.44
C ALA A 169 -13.55 -3.44 14.77
N ASN A 170 -13.23 -4.09 15.89
CA ASN A 170 -13.06 -3.44 17.21
C ASN A 170 -11.62 -2.98 17.50
N GLU A 171 -10.67 -3.23 16.60
CA GLU A 171 -9.31 -2.70 16.66
C GLU A 171 -9.29 -1.30 16.04
N THR A 172 -9.45 -0.25 16.84
CA THR A 172 -9.66 1.14 16.35
C THR A 172 -8.45 2.05 16.49
N GLY A 173 -7.29 1.53 16.90
CA GLY A 173 -6.10 2.34 17.17
C GLY A 173 -6.17 3.08 18.50
N ALA A 174 -5.10 3.78 18.88
CA ALA A 174 -5.04 4.52 20.14
C ALA A 174 -5.82 5.85 20.11
N SER A 175 -6.23 6.30 18.93
CA SER A 175 -6.89 7.60 18.73
C SER A 175 -8.05 7.51 17.73
N ASP A 176 -8.71 6.35 17.65
CA ASP A 176 -9.77 6.06 16.67
C ASP A 176 -9.32 6.31 15.22
N ASN A 177 -8.03 6.04 14.97
CA ASN A 177 -7.32 6.30 13.72
C ASN A 177 -7.21 5.07 12.81
N VAL A 178 -7.77 3.93 13.24
CA VAL A 178 -7.80 2.67 12.48
C VAL A 178 -9.25 2.27 12.23
N LEU A 179 -9.53 1.91 10.98
CA LEU A 179 -10.83 1.47 10.51
C LEU A 179 -10.68 0.14 9.75
N ASN A 180 -10.96 -0.96 10.45
CA ASN A 180 -10.98 -2.28 9.85
C ASN A 180 -12.37 -2.65 9.34
N VAL A 181 -12.44 -3.07 8.08
CA VAL A 181 -13.67 -3.48 7.40
C VAL A 181 -13.51 -4.91 6.89
N PRO A 182 -13.69 -5.91 7.76
CA PRO A 182 -13.57 -7.31 7.38
C PRO A 182 -14.67 -7.72 6.40
N LEU A 183 -14.29 -8.48 5.38
CA LEU A 183 -15.16 -9.03 4.35
C LEU A 183 -15.19 -10.56 4.43
N ASP A 184 -16.37 -11.14 4.27
CA ASP A 184 -16.51 -12.60 4.25
C ASP A 184 -15.84 -13.21 3.02
N ALA A 185 -15.30 -14.42 3.15
CA ALA A 185 -14.85 -15.21 2.01
C ALA A 185 -15.98 -15.38 0.98
N GLY A 186 -15.65 -15.21 -0.30
CA GLY A 186 -16.62 -15.22 -1.41
C GLY A 186 -17.32 -13.88 -1.65
N ALA A 187 -17.05 -12.84 -0.84
CA ALA A 187 -17.59 -11.51 -1.11
C ALA A 187 -17.12 -11.00 -2.48
N ASP A 188 -18.09 -10.50 -3.26
CA ASP A 188 -17.90 -10.00 -4.61
C ASP A 188 -17.77 -8.47 -4.64
N GLY A 189 -17.61 -7.92 -5.85
CA GLY A 189 -17.56 -6.47 -6.08
C GLY A 189 -18.74 -5.70 -5.48
N ARG A 190 -19.94 -6.29 -5.38
CA ARG A 190 -21.10 -5.62 -4.77
C ARG A 190 -20.92 -5.47 -3.26
N ALA A 191 -20.48 -6.53 -2.57
CA ALA A 191 -20.24 -6.48 -1.14
C ALA A 191 -19.08 -5.52 -0.80
N PHE A 192 -18.00 -5.58 -1.57
CA PHE A 192 -16.87 -4.67 -1.47
C PHE A 192 -17.27 -3.21 -1.65
N ARG A 193 -18.01 -2.89 -2.73
CA ARG A 193 -18.49 -1.51 -2.98
C ARG A 193 -19.36 -1.00 -1.85
N GLN A 194 -20.27 -1.82 -1.33
CA GLN A 194 -21.13 -1.44 -0.20
C GLN A 194 -20.32 -1.17 1.07
N ALA A 195 -19.27 -1.94 1.33
CA ALA A 195 -18.39 -1.73 2.47
C ALA A 195 -17.66 -0.37 2.38
N TYR A 196 -17.17 -0.03 1.19
CA TYR A 196 -16.53 1.26 0.94
C TYR A 196 -17.51 2.44 1.01
N GLU A 197 -18.64 2.36 0.31
CA GLU A 197 -19.65 3.43 0.26
C GLU A 197 -20.26 3.74 1.63
N ARG A 198 -20.40 2.73 2.49
CA ARG A 198 -21.04 2.90 3.81
C ARG A 198 -20.08 3.25 4.93
N THR A 199 -18.82 2.88 4.79
CA THR A 199 -17.88 2.90 5.92
C THR A 199 -16.61 3.66 5.58
N ILE A 200 -15.86 3.24 4.55
CA ILE A 200 -14.52 3.79 4.27
C ILE A 200 -14.62 5.20 3.66
N PHE A 201 -15.44 5.40 2.61
CA PHE A 201 -15.54 6.72 1.97
C PHE A 201 -16.09 7.80 2.91
N PRO A 202 -17.16 7.56 3.70
CA PRO A 202 -17.60 8.55 4.69
C PRO A 202 -16.50 8.91 5.70
N ALA A 203 -15.73 7.93 6.19
CA ALA A 203 -14.63 8.20 7.11
C ALA A 203 -13.51 9.03 6.47
N LEU A 204 -13.19 8.80 5.19
CA LEU A 204 -12.22 9.60 4.45
C LEU A 204 -12.71 11.03 4.21
N GLU A 205 -13.99 11.21 3.87
CA GLU A 205 -14.62 12.52 3.70
C GLU A 205 -14.58 13.34 5.00
N ASP A 206 -14.94 12.71 6.13
CA ASP A 206 -14.91 13.33 7.46
C ASP A 206 -13.47 13.66 7.92
N PHE A 207 -12.50 12.80 7.58
CA PHE A 207 -11.10 13.02 7.90
C PHE A 207 -10.45 14.12 7.06
N ALA A 208 -10.99 14.41 5.87
CA ALA A 208 -10.52 15.45 4.95
C ALA A 208 -8.97 15.42 4.75
N PRO A 209 -8.44 14.32 4.17
CA PRO A 209 -7.00 14.09 4.05
C PRO A 209 -6.32 15.12 3.15
N GLU A 210 -5.06 15.43 3.45
CA GLU A 210 -4.21 16.27 2.62
C GLU A 210 -3.42 15.45 1.57
N LEU A 211 -3.31 14.13 1.79
CA LEU A 211 -2.72 13.14 0.91
C LEU A 211 -3.41 11.80 1.17
N ILE A 212 -3.72 11.06 0.10
CA ILE A 212 -4.17 9.67 0.17
C ILE A 212 -3.03 8.76 -0.27
N LEU A 213 -2.67 7.81 0.58
CA LEU A 213 -1.77 6.71 0.28
C LEU A 213 -2.58 5.43 0.08
N ILE A 214 -2.22 4.61 -0.91
CA ILE A 214 -2.94 3.36 -1.21
C ILE A 214 -1.99 2.17 -1.15
N SER A 215 -2.30 1.21 -0.28
CA SER A 215 -1.72 -0.14 -0.31
C SER A 215 -2.47 -0.92 -1.39
N ALA A 216 -1.88 -0.99 -2.58
CA ALA A 216 -2.50 -1.55 -3.76
C ALA A 216 -2.10 -3.02 -3.95
N GLY A 217 -2.70 -3.89 -3.14
CA GLY A 217 -2.67 -5.34 -3.35
C GLY A 217 -3.77 -5.79 -4.31
N PHE A 218 -3.45 -6.68 -5.24
CA PHE A 218 -4.40 -7.16 -6.25
C PHE A 218 -4.79 -8.64 -6.06
N ASP A 219 -4.56 -9.17 -4.86
CA ASP A 219 -4.87 -10.54 -4.43
C ASP A 219 -6.32 -10.73 -3.94
N ALA A 220 -7.12 -9.66 -3.88
CA ALA A 220 -8.57 -9.77 -3.72
C ALA A 220 -9.28 -10.20 -5.02
N HIS A 221 -8.54 -10.32 -6.13
CA HIS A 221 -9.07 -10.74 -7.42
C HIS A 221 -9.57 -12.19 -7.38
N ALA A 222 -10.68 -12.49 -8.05
CA ALA A 222 -11.32 -13.81 -8.09
C ALA A 222 -10.46 -14.97 -8.65
N ARG A 223 -9.25 -14.66 -9.14
CA ARG A 223 -8.30 -15.62 -9.69
C ARG A 223 -7.12 -15.88 -8.75
N ASP A 224 -6.96 -15.06 -7.71
CA ASP A 224 -5.79 -15.14 -6.86
C ASP A 224 -5.80 -16.43 -6.03
N PRO A 225 -4.68 -17.16 -5.94
CA PRO A 225 -4.63 -18.42 -5.21
C PRO A 225 -4.58 -18.26 -3.69
N LEU A 226 -4.32 -17.06 -3.14
CA LEU A 226 -4.07 -16.87 -1.71
C LEU A 226 -5.31 -16.41 -0.92
N ALA A 227 -6.41 -16.06 -1.59
CA ALA A 227 -7.64 -15.64 -0.94
C ALA A 227 -8.89 -16.11 -1.70
N ASN A 228 -10.06 -15.70 -1.20
CA ASN A 228 -11.36 -16.14 -1.70
C ASN A 228 -12.32 -14.96 -1.95
N LEU A 229 -11.82 -13.72 -1.96
CA LEU A 229 -12.61 -12.60 -2.47
C LEU A 229 -12.78 -12.74 -3.99
N MET A 230 -13.88 -12.22 -4.49
CA MET A 230 -14.30 -12.41 -5.88
C MET A 230 -14.29 -11.07 -6.64
N LEU A 231 -13.27 -10.23 -6.41
CA LEU A 231 -13.15 -8.96 -7.11
C LEU A 231 -12.68 -9.15 -8.55
N THR A 232 -12.96 -8.14 -9.37
CA THR A 232 -12.54 -8.05 -10.76
C THR A 232 -11.75 -6.76 -10.98
N GLU A 233 -11.13 -6.63 -12.15
CA GLU A 233 -10.42 -5.40 -12.55
C GLU A 233 -11.32 -4.15 -12.46
N ALA A 234 -12.62 -4.31 -12.74
CA ALA A 234 -13.60 -3.23 -12.66
C ALA A 234 -13.87 -2.75 -11.22
N ASP A 235 -13.61 -3.59 -10.21
CA ASP A 235 -13.73 -3.22 -8.80
C ASP A 235 -12.50 -2.41 -8.35
N PHE A 236 -11.31 -2.79 -8.81
CA PHE A 236 -10.08 -2.03 -8.58
C PHE A 236 -10.10 -0.67 -9.30
N ALA A 237 -10.57 -0.60 -10.55
CA ALA A 237 -10.77 0.67 -11.24
C ALA A 237 -11.74 1.57 -10.47
N TRP A 238 -12.90 1.03 -10.08
CA TRP A 238 -13.92 1.80 -9.36
C TRP A 238 -13.43 2.36 -8.02
N VAL A 239 -12.73 1.56 -7.19
CA VAL A 239 -12.24 2.07 -5.90
C VAL A 239 -11.19 3.14 -6.13
N THR A 240 -10.35 2.99 -7.16
CA THR A 240 -9.37 4.00 -7.54
C THR A 240 -10.05 5.31 -7.96
N GLU A 241 -11.09 5.24 -8.82
CA GLU A 241 -11.86 6.42 -9.26
C GLU A 241 -12.45 7.17 -8.05
N LYS A 242 -13.03 6.43 -7.09
CA LYS A 242 -13.64 7.02 -5.90
C LYS A 242 -12.62 7.63 -4.96
N LEU A 243 -11.46 7.00 -4.79
CA LEU A 243 -10.36 7.58 -4.02
C LEU A 243 -9.81 8.84 -4.70
N CYS A 244 -9.73 8.88 -6.03
CA CYS A 244 -9.42 10.09 -6.78
C CYS A 244 -10.49 11.19 -6.56
N ASP A 245 -11.78 10.86 -6.54
CA ASP A 245 -12.86 11.83 -6.25
C ASP A 245 -12.68 12.51 -4.88
N ILE A 246 -12.34 11.71 -3.86
CA ILE A 246 -12.06 12.20 -2.50
C ILE A 246 -10.77 13.03 -2.48
N ALA A 247 -9.72 12.58 -3.18
CA ALA A 247 -8.46 13.30 -3.27
C ALA A 247 -8.62 14.66 -3.96
N ASP A 248 -9.40 14.74 -5.04
CA ASP A 248 -9.70 16.02 -5.73
C ASP A 248 -10.39 17.00 -4.78
N THR A 249 -11.28 16.50 -3.93
CA THR A 249 -12.03 17.30 -2.98
C THR A 249 -11.16 17.81 -1.82
N HIS A 250 -10.33 16.95 -1.22
CA HIS A 250 -9.63 17.26 0.04
C HIS A 250 -8.11 17.40 -0.08
N ALA A 251 -7.51 16.62 -0.98
CA ALA A 251 -6.07 16.46 -1.11
C ALA A 251 -5.50 17.13 -2.37
N LYS A 252 -6.27 17.98 -3.08
CA LYS A 252 -5.87 18.56 -4.37
C LYS A 252 -5.43 17.51 -5.40
N GLY A 253 -6.14 16.38 -5.44
CA GLY A 253 -5.86 15.24 -6.33
C GLY A 253 -4.62 14.42 -5.97
N ARG A 254 -3.99 14.67 -4.81
CA ARG A 254 -2.73 14.02 -4.43
C ARG A 254 -2.96 12.60 -3.95
N ILE A 255 -2.46 11.64 -4.73
CA ILE A 255 -2.46 10.21 -4.43
C ILE A 255 -1.07 9.62 -4.66
N VAL A 256 -0.63 8.76 -3.74
CA VAL A 256 0.50 7.85 -3.97
C VAL A 256 0.08 6.42 -3.64
N SER A 257 0.14 5.52 -4.60
CA SER A 257 -0.12 4.10 -4.39
C SER A 257 1.18 3.28 -4.42
N THR A 258 1.23 2.17 -3.69
CA THR A 258 2.34 1.21 -3.71
C THR A 258 1.82 -0.19 -3.93
N LEU A 259 2.53 -0.96 -4.75
CA LEU A 259 2.20 -2.37 -4.96
C LEU A 259 2.44 -3.18 -3.67
N GLU A 260 1.44 -3.96 -3.27
CA GLU A 260 1.52 -4.93 -2.16
C GLU A 260 1.42 -6.37 -2.70
N GLY A 261 0.35 -7.11 -2.39
CA GLY A 261 0.08 -8.48 -2.84
C GLY A 261 -0.48 -8.61 -4.26
N GLY A 262 -0.73 -9.86 -4.66
CA GLY A 262 -1.22 -10.26 -5.98
C GLY A 262 -0.34 -11.33 -6.63
N TYR A 263 -0.90 -12.53 -6.82
CA TYR A 263 -0.14 -13.75 -7.04
C TYR A 263 -0.61 -14.58 -8.24
N ASP A 264 -1.81 -14.35 -8.78
CA ASP A 264 -2.14 -14.73 -10.16
C ASP A 264 -1.59 -13.67 -11.13
N LEU A 265 -0.61 -14.05 -11.97
CA LEU A 265 0.14 -13.08 -12.78
C LEU A 265 -0.71 -12.35 -13.83
N ASP A 266 -1.73 -13.02 -14.38
CA ASP A 266 -2.63 -12.42 -15.37
C ASP A 266 -3.56 -11.41 -14.69
N ALA A 267 -4.18 -11.81 -13.58
CA ALA A 267 -5.02 -10.93 -12.76
C ALA A 267 -4.26 -9.73 -12.19
N LEU A 268 -3.03 -9.97 -11.70
CA LEU A 268 -2.15 -8.92 -11.20
C LEU A 268 -1.87 -7.88 -12.29
N ALA A 269 -1.49 -8.34 -13.49
CA ALA A 269 -1.22 -7.46 -14.63
C ALA A 269 -2.46 -6.66 -15.03
N ALA A 270 -3.61 -7.33 -15.18
CA ALA A 270 -4.86 -6.69 -15.60
C ALA A 270 -5.40 -5.69 -14.55
N SER A 271 -5.35 -6.05 -13.27
CA SER A 271 -5.82 -5.19 -12.17
C SER A 271 -4.90 -4.00 -11.93
N THR A 272 -3.58 -4.20 -12.02
CA THR A 272 -2.60 -3.09 -11.97
C THR A 272 -2.85 -2.12 -13.11
N LYS A 273 -3.08 -2.65 -14.33
CA LYS A 273 -3.40 -1.82 -15.49
C LYS A 273 -4.67 -0.99 -15.26
N ALA A 274 -5.74 -1.61 -14.78
CA ALA A 274 -7.00 -0.92 -14.48
C ALA A 274 -6.83 0.20 -13.44
N HIS A 275 -6.04 -0.03 -12.38
CA HIS A 275 -5.68 1.00 -11.39
C HIS A 275 -4.89 2.15 -12.03
N LEU A 276 -3.88 1.83 -12.85
CA LEU A 276 -3.01 2.82 -13.50
C LEU A 276 -3.73 3.65 -14.57
N GLU A 277 -4.64 3.06 -15.35
CA GLU A 277 -5.42 3.79 -16.36
C GLU A 277 -6.24 4.90 -15.69
N VAL A 278 -6.89 4.62 -14.55
CA VAL A 278 -7.60 5.64 -13.77
C VAL A 278 -6.64 6.73 -13.27
N LEU A 279 -5.49 6.36 -12.68
CA LEU A 279 -4.51 7.35 -12.20
C LEU A 279 -3.99 8.25 -13.32
N LEU A 280 -3.76 7.70 -14.52
CA LEU A 280 -3.31 8.46 -15.69
C LEU A 280 -4.40 9.41 -16.20
N GLU A 281 -5.65 8.95 -16.28
CA GLU A 281 -6.77 9.81 -16.66
C GLU A 281 -6.94 10.99 -15.69
N ARG A 282 -6.77 10.74 -14.40
CA ARG A 282 -6.88 11.78 -13.34
C ARG A 282 -5.64 12.65 -13.21
N GLY A 283 -4.48 12.18 -13.63
CA GLY A 283 -3.23 12.96 -13.60
C GLY A 283 -3.02 13.84 -14.83
N ALA A 284 -3.85 13.70 -15.88
CA ALA A 284 -3.75 14.47 -17.11
C ALA A 284 -4.48 15.83 -17.08
N THR A 285 -5.18 16.14 -15.98
CA THR A 285 -5.93 17.39 -15.74
C THR A 285 -5.17 18.33 -14.83
#